data_AF-A0A353BVL6-F1
#
_entry.id   AF-A0A353BVL6-F1
#
_cell.length_a   1.000
_cell.length_b   1.000
_cell.length_c   1.000
_cell.angle_alpha   90.00
_cell.angle_beta   90.00
_cell.angle_gamma   90.00
#
_symmetry.space_group_name_H-M   'P 1'
#
loop_
_entity.id
_entity.type
_entity.pdbx_description
1 polymer ?
#
loop_
_entity_poly.entity_id
_entity_poly.type
_entity_poly.pdbx_seq_one_letter_code
_entity_poly.pdbx_strand_id
1 'polypeptide(L)'
;MNNFLKNLLGLNTNDQEFGTFDEATSWEPTSPRPEDTLNIQYQGILKASGAGEIFVHYGFDSWNRAVNTQKMDRLPDGSFSTAIKVERAHEMNLCFKDSADHWDNNNGHNWNLSLQ
;
A
#
# COMPACT_ATOMS: atom_id res chain seq x y z
N MET A 1 0.51 22.09 -23.85
CA MET A 1 -0.83 21.55 -23.49
C MET A 1 -0.61 20.30 -22.64
N ASN A 2 -1.07 20.33 -21.39
CA ASN A 2 -0.77 19.32 -20.36
C ASN A 2 -1.39 17.95 -20.67
N ASN A 3 -0.62 16.89 -20.37
CA ASN A 3 -1.00 15.48 -20.50
C ASN A 3 -2.24 15.09 -19.67
N PHE A 4 -2.67 15.96 -18.75
CA PHE A 4 -3.89 15.80 -17.96
C PHE A 4 -5.16 15.70 -18.83
N LEU A 5 -5.24 16.43 -19.95
CA LEU A 5 -6.41 16.38 -20.84
C LEU A 5 -6.37 15.21 -21.84
N LYS A 6 -5.21 14.61 -22.08
CA LYS A 6 -5.09 13.44 -22.97
C LYS A 6 -5.56 12.17 -22.27
N ASN A 7 -5.25 12.02 -20.99
CA ASN A 7 -5.79 10.91 -20.18
C ASN A 7 -7.29 11.06 -19.87
N LEU A 8 -7.81 12.29 -19.84
CA LEU A 8 -9.22 12.53 -19.55
C LEU A 8 -10.18 12.14 -20.68
N LEU A 9 -9.70 12.04 -21.93
CA LEU A 9 -10.57 11.77 -23.08
C LEU A 9 -10.52 10.34 -23.61
N GLY A 10 -9.57 9.49 -23.21
CA GLY A 10 -9.59 8.07 -23.57
C GLY A 10 -9.73 7.76 -25.07
N LEU A 11 -9.32 8.67 -25.96
CA LEU A 11 -9.49 8.52 -27.41
C LEU A 11 -8.20 8.00 -28.06
N ASN A 12 -8.09 6.67 -28.14
CA ASN A 12 -7.55 5.83 -29.24
C ASN A 12 -6.83 4.61 -28.68
N THR A 13 -6.96 3.38 -29.20
CA THR A 13 -7.92 2.70 -30.10
C THR A 13 -7.55 1.24 -29.91
N ASN A 14 -8.53 0.40 -29.56
CA ASN A 14 -8.56 -1.06 -29.77
C ASN A 14 -7.21 -1.79 -29.69
N ASP A 15 -6.77 -2.08 -28.47
CA ASP A 15 -6.28 -3.40 -28.08
C ASP A 15 -6.65 -3.60 -26.61
N GLN A 16 -7.11 -4.80 -26.30
CA GLN A 16 -7.62 -5.19 -25.00
C GLN A 16 -6.44 -5.42 -24.03
N GLU A 17 -5.76 -4.35 -23.61
CA GLU A 17 -4.82 -4.39 -22.49
C GLU A 17 -5.45 -3.69 -21.28
N PHE A 18 -5.81 -4.49 -20.28
CA PHE A 18 -6.15 -4.01 -18.94
C PHE A 18 -4.89 -3.40 -18.31
N GLY A 19 -4.61 -2.13 -18.64
CA GLY A 19 -3.59 -1.35 -17.96
C GLY A 19 -3.96 -1.16 -16.50
N THR A 20 -3.09 -1.64 -15.61
CA THR A 20 -3.17 -1.48 -14.16
C THR A 20 -3.35 -0.01 -13.81
N PHE A 21 -4.44 0.33 -13.11
CA PHE A 21 -4.48 1.59 -12.37
C PHE A 21 -3.58 1.41 -11.13
N ASP A 22 -2.34 1.92 -11.25
CA ASP A 22 -1.20 1.81 -10.33
C ASP A 22 -1.38 2.54 -8.98
N GLU A 23 -2.41 2.20 -8.20
CA GLU A 23 -2.43 2.52 -6.76
C GLU A 23 -2.82 1.28 -5.97
N ALA A 24 -1.92 0.30 -5.94
CA ALA A 24 -2.06 -0.95 -5.16
C ALA A 24 -2.18 -0.68 -3.65
N THR A 25 -1.69 0.46 -3.17
CA THR A 25 -1.78 0.88 -1.78
C THR A 25 -1.82 2.40 -1.69
N SER A 26 -2.46 2.91 -0.64
CA SER A 26 -2.51 4.33 -0.31
C SER A 26 -2.43 4.52 1.20
N TRP A 27 -2.10 5.73 1.64
CA TRP A 27 -2.05 6.07 3.06
C TRP A 27 -2.41 7.52 3.34
N GLU A 28 -2.99 7.76 4.52
CA GLU A 28 -3.32 9.10 5.00
C GLU A 28 -2.90 9.27 6.49
N PRO A 29 -2.23 10.38 6.84
CA PRO A 29 -1.86 11.50 5.97
C PRO A 29 -0.78 11.14 4.94
N THR A 30 -0.81 11.76 3.75
CA THR A 30 0.22 11.58 2.71
C THR A 30 1.64 11.95 3.13
N SER A 31 1.77 12.77 4.18
CA SER A 31 3.05 13.14 4.79
C SER A 31 3.00 12.97 6.31
N PRO A 32 3.13 11.73 6.80
CA PRO A 32 2.97 11.42 8.22
C PRO A 32 4.12 11.91 9.08
N ARG A 33 3.79 12.20 10.33
CA ARG A 33 4.72 12.57 11.40
C ARG A 33 4.73 11.49 12.48
N PRO A 34 5.78 11.43 13.30
CA PRO A 34 5.73 10.71 14.56
C PRO A 34 4.46 11.03 15.34
N GLU A 35 3.87 9.99 15.95
CA GLU A 35 2.62 10.05 16.69
C GLU A 35 1.35 10.26 15.84
N ASP A 36 1.44 10.37 14.52
CA ASP A 36 0.22 10.34 13.69
C ASP A 36 -0.42 8.94 13.72
N THR A 37 -1.72 8.89 13.46
CA THR A 37 -2.40 7.65 13.09
C THR A 37 -2.41 7.55 11.57
N LEU A 38 -1.58 6.66 11.03
CA LEU A 38 -1.49 6.40 9.59
C LEU A 38 -2.53 5.36 9.20
N ASN A 39 -3.50 5.78 8.38
CA ASN A 39 -4.47 4.87 7.76
C ASN A 39 -3.85 4.34 6.48
N ILE A 40 -3.77 3.02 6.34
CA ILE A 40 -3.18 2.35 5.18
C ILE A 40 -4.27 1.53 4.51
N GLN A 41 -4.38 1.64 3.19
CA GLN A 41 -5.25 0.79 2.38
C GLN A 41 -4.44 -0.03 1.38
N TYR A 42 -4.91 -1.24 1.08
CA TYR A 42 -4.29 -2.18 0.17
C TYR A 42 -5.32 -2.84 -0.75
N GLN A 43 -5.01 -2.85 -2.04
CA GLN A 43 -5.77 -3.49 -3.10
C GLN A 43 -4.87 -4.14 -4.17
N GLY A 44 -3.62 -4.49 -3.81
CA GLY A 44 -2.62 -5.04 -4.71
C GLY A 44 -2.77 -6.53 -5.07
N ILE A 45 -1.66 -7.14 -5.47
CA ILE A 45 -1.64 -8.46 -6.11
C ILE A 45 -2.17 -9.60 -5.23
N LEU A 46 -2.02 -9.51 -3.89
CA LEU A 46 -2.53 -10.55 -2.98
C LEU A 46 -4.06 -10.57 -2.98
N LYS A 47 -4.70 -9.39 -2.97
CA LYS A 47 -6.16 -9.25 -3.15
C LYS A 47 -6.59 -9.77 -4.51
N ALA A 48 -5.90 -9.36 -5.57
CA ALA A 48 -6.19 -9.80 -6.93
C ALA A 48 -6.07 -11.32 -7.09
N SER A 49 -5.18 -11.95 -6.31
CA SER A 49 -4.97 -13.40 -6.26
C SER A 49 -5.96 -14.13 -5.34
N GLY A 50 -6.92 -13.42 -4.75
CA GLY A 50 -7.99 -14.02 -3.95
C GLY A 50 -7.65 -14.26 -2.47
N ALA A 51 -6.63 -13.58 -1.92
CA ALA A 51 -6.32 -13.67 -0.49
C ALA A 51 -7.54 -13.30 0.37
N GLY A 52 -7.90 -14.20 1.31
CA GLY A 52 -9.00 -13.97 2.26
C GLY A 52 -8.62 -13.08 3.44
N GLU A 53 -7.34 -13.07 3.81
CA GLU A 53 -6.77 -12.26 4.87
C GLU A 53 -5.48 -11.63 4.40
N ILE A 54 -5.28 -10.35 4.71
CA ILE A 54 -4.07 -9.60 4.40
C ILE A 54 -3.56 -8.94 5.67
N PHE A 55 -2.24 -8.91 5.80
CA PHE A 55 -1.52 -8.31 6.89
C PHE A 55 -0.55 -7.28 6.32
N VAL A 56 -0.45 -6.14 6.99
CA VAL A 56 0.68 -5.22 6.79
C VAL A 56 1.82 -5.66 7.69
N HIS A 57 3.00 -5.83 7.10
CA HIS A 57 4.25 -6.10 7.78
C HIS A 57 5.10 -4.84 7.72
N TYR A 58 5.46 -4.28 8.87
CA TYR A 58 6.09 -2.96 8.91
C TYR A 58 7.13 -2.83 10.01
N GLY A 59 8.07 -1.93 9.79
CA GLY A 59 9.10 -1.52 10.73
C GLY A 59 9.50 -0.07 10.50
N PHE A 60 10.54 0.36 11.19
CA PHE A 60 11.03 1.73 11.12
C PHE A 60 12.55 1.78 10.96
N ASP A 61 13.05 2.89 10.41
CA ASP A 61 14.47 3.19 10.21
C ASP A 61 15.24 2.04 9.54
N SER A 62 14.83 1.68 8.32
CA SER A 62 15.39 0.60 7.49
C SER A 62 15.31 -0.77 8.16
N TRP A 63 14.16 -1.07 8.76
CA TRP A 63 13.91 -2.30 9.52
C TRP A 63 14.86 -2.53 10.72
N ASN A 64 15.56 -1.49 11.20
CA ASN A 64 16.50 -1.61 12.33
C ASN A 64 15.81 -1.57 13.70
N ARG A 65 14.50 -1.33 13.72
CA ARG A 65 13.67 -1.35 14.94
C ARG A 65 12.80 -2.60 15.01
N ALA A 66 11.95 -2.67 16.03
CA ALA A 66 10.96 -3.73 16.15
C ALA A 66 10.07 -3.79 14.89
N VAL A 67 9.87 -5.00 14.39
CA VAL A 67 9.05 -5.27 13.22
C VAL A 67 7.73 -5.87 13.68
N ASN A 68 6.63 -5.35 13.15
CA ASN A 68 5.29 -5.73 13.52
C ASN A 68 4.54 -6.27 12.30
N THR A 69 3.59 -7.18 12.54
CA THR A 69 2.66 -7.67 11.53
C THR A 69 1.25 -7.50 12.05
N GLN A 70 0.44 -6.72 11.36
CA GLN A 70 -0.91 -6.36 11.78
C GLN A 70 -1.91 -6.81 10.73
N LYS A 71 -2.94 -7.54 11.17
CA LYS A 71 -4.05 -7.95 10.29
C LYS A 71 -4.83 -6.71 9.85
N MET A 72 -5.19 -6.67 8.58
CA MET A 72 -6.01 -5.61 8.01
C MET A 72 -7.48 -6.03 7.96
N ASP A 73 -8.37 -5.04 8.10
CA ASP A 73 -9.81 -5.22 7.97
C ASP A 73 -10.20 -5.22 6.50
N ARG A 74 -11.00 -6.19 6.08
CA ARG A 74 -11.53 -6.25 4.72
C ARG A 74 -12.72 -5.31 4.58
N LEU A 75 -12.67 -4.42 3.59
CA LEU A 75 -13.70 -3.44 3.29
C LEU A 75 -14.78 -4.01 2.34
N PRO A 76 -15.96 -3.37 2.23
CA PRO A 76 -17.05 -3.86 1.38
C PRO A 76 -16.71 -3.97 -0.11
N ASP A 77 -15.81 -3.13 -0.62
CA ASP A 77 -15.29 -3.19 -2.01
C ASP A 77 -14.20 -4.28 -2.20
N GLY A 78 -13.90 -5.03 -1.13
CA GLY A 78 -12.91 -6.08 -1.10
C GLY A 78 -11.48 -5.61 -0.91
N SER A 79 -11.21 -4.30 -0.81
CA SER A 79 -9.91 -3.77 -0.38
C SER A 79 -9.67 -4.06 1.10
N PHE A 80 -8.47 -3.77 1.58
CA PHE A 80 -8.08 -4.00 2.98
C PHE A 80 -7.57 -2.70 3.58
N SER A 81 -7.88 -2.44 4.85
CA SER A 81 -7.40 -1.24 5.55
C SER A 81 -6.95 -1.52 6.97
N THR A 82 -6.05 -0.70 7.49
CA THR A 82 -5.74 -0.68 8.92
C THR A 82 -5.22 0.69 9.34
N ALA A 83 -5.18 0.93 10.65
CA ALA A 83 -4.60 2.13 11.23
C ALA A 83 -3.40 1.76 12.11
N ILE A 84 -2.27 2.44 11.90
CA ILE A 84 -1.03 2.25 12.66
C ILE A 84 -0.67 3.57 13.36
N LYS A 85 -0.32 3.48 14.64
CA LYS A 85 0.29 4.59 15.36
C LYS A 85 1.76 4.69 14.96
N VAL A 86 2.15 5.80 14.34
CA VAL A 86 3.53 6.02 13.88
C VAL A 86 4.44 6.25 15.08
N GLU A 87 5.54 5.49 15.15
CA GLU A 87 6.55 5.67 16.19
C GLU A 87 7.43 6.90 15.94
N ARG A 88 8.20 7.32 16.96
CA ARG A 88 9.22 8.36 16.82
C ARG A 88 10.42 7.85 16.03
N ALA A 89 10.33 7.89 14.71
CA ALA A 89 11.32 7.43 13.74
C ALA A 89 11.48 8.43 12.58
N HIS A 90 12.44 8.16 11.69
CA HIS A 90 12.69 8.95 10.49
C HIS A 90 11.99 8.38 9.25
N GLU A 91 11.84 7.06 9.19
CA GLU A 91 11.11 6.40 8.12
C GLU A 91 10.31 5.21 8.64
N MET A 92 9.23 4.90 7.93
CA MET A 92 8.47 3.66 8.07
C MET A 92 8.66 2.83 6.80
N ASN A 93 9.01 1.56 6.97
CA ASN A 93 9.11 0.59 5.89
C ASN A 93 7.96 -0.40 6.03
N LEU A 94 7.29 -0.75 4.93
CA LEU A 94 6.18 -1.70 4.96
C LEU A 94 6.09 -2.56 3.70
N CYS A 95 5.49 -3.73 3.86
CA CYS A 95 5.05 -4.63 2.81
C CYS A 95 3.79 -5.39 3.27
N PHE A 96 3.25 -6.25 2.42
CA PHE A 96 2.03 -7.00 2.73
C PHE A 96 2.27 -8.49 2.58
N LYS A 97 1.54 -9.28 3.36
CA LYS A 97 1.46 -10.73 3.19
C LYS A 97 0.04 -11.24 3.39
N ASP A 98 -0.25 -12.41 2.85
CA ASP A 98 -1.48 -13.13 3.14
C ASP A 98 -1.29 -14.16 4.27
N SER A 99 -2.35 -14.90 4.64
CA SER A 99 -2.27 -15.95 5.66
C SER A 99 -1.56 -17.23 5.21
N ALA A 100 -1.31 -17.39 3.91
CA ALA A 100 -0.55 -18.50 3.33
C ALA A 100 0.96 -18.19 3.17
N ASP A 101 1.40 -17.01 3.65
CA ASP A 101 2.78 -16.53 3.58
C ASP A 101 3.29 -16.17 2.18
N HIS A 102 2.37 -15.79 1.28
CA HIS A 102 2.75 -15.07 0.05
C HIS A 102 2.94 -13.59 0.36
N TRP A 103 3.92 -12.98 -0.30
CA TRP A 103 4.35 -11.62 -0.04
C TRP A 103 4.13 -10.71 -1.24
N ASP A 104 3.64 -9.52 -0.96
CA ASP A 104 3.76 -8.36 -1.83
C ASP A 104 4.70 -7.37 -1.15
N ASN A 105 5.96 -7.45 -1.54
CA ASN A 105 7.03 -6.57 -1.08
C ASN A 105 7.46 -5.60 -2.18
N ASN A 106 6.56 -5.28 -3.11
CA ASN A 106 6.84 -4.38 -4.24
C ASN A 106 8.13 -4.79 -4.99
N ASN A 107 8.21 -6.06 -5.39
CA ASN A 107 9.39 -6.64 -6.05
C ASN A 107 10.71 -6.49 -5.25
N GLY A 108 10.62 -6.58 -3.93
CA GLY A 108 11.76 -6.42 -3.01
C GLY A 108 12.09 -4.97 -2.63
N HIS A 109 11.41 -3.98 -3.18
CA HIS A 109 11.63 -2.57 -2.83
C HIS A 109 10.92 -2.13 -1.54
N ASN A 110 9.88 -2.85 -1.14
CA ASN A 110 8.92 -2.44 -0.12
C ASN A 110 8.26 -1.07 -0.46
N TRP A 111 7.45 -0.57 0.46
CA TRP A 111 7.07 0.84 0.50
C TRP A 111 7.81 1.51 1.65
N ASN A 112 8.41 2.66 1.38
CA ASN A 112 9.23 3.40 2.35
C ASN A 112 8.69 4.82 2.44
N LEU A 113 8.18 5.20 3.61
CA LEU A 113 7.58 6.49 3.88
C LEU A 113 8.55 7.31 4.73
N SER A 114 8.96 8.47 4.24
CA SER A 114 9.68 9.45 5.06
C SER A 114 8.71 10.09 6.06
N LEU A 115 9.11 10.15 7.32
CA LEU A 115 8.36 10.81 8.38
C LEU A 115 8.85 12.25 8.54
N GLN A 116 7.92 13.21 8.65
CA GLN A 116 8.23 14.64 8.84
C GLN A 116 8.61 15.02 10.27
#